data_AF-A0A937WWI3-F1
#
_entry.id   AF-A0A937WWI3-F1
#
_cell.length_a   1.000
_cell.length_b   1.000
_cell.length_c   1.000
_cell.angle_alpha   90.00
_cell.angle_beta   90.00
_cell.angle_gamma   90.00
#
_symmetry.space_group_name_H-M   'P 1'
#
loop_
_entity.id
_entity.type
_entity.pdbx_description
1 polymer ?
#
loop_
_entity_poly.entity_id
_entity_poly.type
_entity_poly.pdbx_seq_one_letter_code
_entity_poly.pdbx_strand_id
1 'polypeptide(L)'
;YMGEYFVGEWFALVIGIVFSLLLLSAANTAIVGLVATFYSMARDREMPSAFEKLNTYGVPWLPLLVATSVPILVLVAEHDLQQLAALYAIGVIGAIVIHLGACATDRSLKILRHERIIMGATFVVLAVVELTIAYEKRNALIFACSVLAVGMIVRTLSRRQAAKITTPTTIEAPRVDIQTLLRQMAQPTAAMLVAVRGVTDTLRFAIEEARLRGATLYVLFVREIAVQGTAEANAAEDATYRTIVDTARQLGEGVDIIPLYCVSDDAPSMILDEAATLGVDYLILGGSSRNRLVHLLRGSVIQEVAKNLPEEIRLIIHG
;
A
#
# COMPACT_ATOMS: atom_id res chain seq x y z
N TYR A 1 23.78 11.46 33.48
CA TYR A 1 24.86 12.44 33.67
C TYR A 1 24.37 13.88 33.83
N MET A 2 24.02 14.65 32.78
CA MET A 2 23.62 16.07 32.98
C MET A 2 22.32 16.24 33.81
N GLY A 3 21.27 15.47 33.53
CA GLY A 3 20.01 15.55 34.30
C GLY A 3 20.14 15.11 35.77
N GLU A 4 21.03 14.15 36.02
CA GLU A 4 21.35 13.64 37.36
C GLU A 4 22.14 14.66 38.17
N TYR A 5 23.12 15.31 37.53
CA TYR A 5 23.96 16.33 38.15
C TYR A 5 23.22 17.64 38.47
N PHE A 6 22.28 18.06 37.61
CA PHE A 6 21.61 19.36 37.75
C PHE A 6 20.21 19.32 38.38
N VAL A 7 19.52 18.16 38.38
CA VAL A 7 18.13 18.06 38.85
C VAL A 7 17.94 16.92 39.86
N GLY A 8 18.53 15.76 39.60
CA GLY A 8 18.50 14.59 40.47
C GLY A 8 18.20 13.29 39.74
N GLU A 9 18.40 12.16 40.41
CA GLU A 9 18.29 10.81 39.82
C GLU A 9 16.91 10.52 39.21
N TRP A 10 15.83 11.00 39.83
CA TRP A 10 14.46 10.79 39.33
C TRP A 10 14.26 11.39 37.93
N PHE A 11 14.89 12.53 37.64
CA PHE A 11 14.77 13.20 36.35
C PHE A 11 15.56 12.46 35.27
N ALA A 12 16.72 11.89 35.61
CA ALA A 12 17.48 11.03 34.70
C ALA A 12 16.69 9.78 34.31
N LEU A 13 15.95 9.17 35.25
CA LEU A 13 15.07 8.04 35.00
C LEU A 13 13.94 8.41 34.02
N VAL A 14 13.25 9.54 34.26
CA VAL A 14 12.18 10.03 33.38
C VAL A 14 12.71 10.28 31.96
N ILE A 15 13.84 10.99 31.83
CA ILE A 15 14.50 11.21 30.54
C ILE A 15 14.83 9.88 29.86
N GLY A 16 15.40 8.92 30.60
CA GLY A 16 15.74 7.60 30.07
C GLY A 16 14.52 6.87 29.50
N ILE A 17 13.38 6.90 30.20
CA ILE A 17 12.13 6.31 29.72
C ILE A 17 11.65 7.03 28.45
N VAL A 18 11.63 8.36 28.45
CA VAL A 18 11.16 9.14 27.29
C VAL A 18 12.03 8.87 26.06
N PHE A 19 13.35 8.91 26.18
CA PHE A 19 14.25 8.59 25.07
C PHE A 19 14.11 7.15 24.59
N SER A 20 13.90 6.19 25.51
CA SER A 20 13.66 4.79 25.14
C SER A 20 12.38 4.63 24.31
N LEU A 21 11.29 5.28 24.72
CA LEU A 21 10.02 5.27 23.98
C LEU A 21 10.15 5.96 22.61
N LEU A 22 10.87 7.09 22.54
CA LEU A 22 11.11 7.81 21.29
C LEU A 22 11.93 6.97 20.30
N LEU A 23 13.00 6.31 20.76
CA LEU A 23 13.82 5.44 19.93
C LEU A 23 13.06 4.20 19.45
N LEU A 24 12.22 3.61 20.31
CA LEU A 24 11.36 2.49 19.94
C LEU A 24 10.34 2.90 18.86
N SER A 25 9.73 4.08 19.00
CA SER A 25 8.80 4.63 18.00
C SER A 25 9.49 4.93 16.66
N ALA A 26 10.70 5.50 16.70
CA ALA A 26 11.50 5.76 15.50
C ALA A 26 11.85 4.46 14.76
N ALA A 27 12.26 3.41 15.49
CA ALA A 27 12.54 2.10 14.91
C ALA A 27 11.28 1.48 14.27
N ASN A 28 10.13 1.56 14.94
CA ASN A 28 8.86 1.08 14.38
C ASN A 28 8.51 1.81 13.07
N THR A 29 8.67 3.13 13.04
CA THR A 29 8.42 3.96 11.85
C THR A 29 9.35 3.58 10.69
N ALA A 30 10.62 3.35 10.98
CA ALA A 30 11.60 2.93 9.97
C ALA A 30 11.27 1.54 9.39
N ILE A 31 10.87 0.58 10.23
CA ILE A 31 10.49 -0.77 9.78
C ILE A 31 9.25 -0.70 8.88
N VAL A 32 8.20 0.02 9.30
CA VAL A 32 6.97 0.18 8.50
C VAL A 32 7.27 0.87 7.17
N GLY A 33 8.09 1.93 7.19
CA GLY A 33 8.54 2.62 5.97
C GLY A 33 9.29 1.71 5.00
N LEU A 34 10.23 0.90 5.49
CA LEU A 34 10.98 -0.06 4.66
C LEU A 34 10.06 -1.12 4.04
N VAL A 35 9.11 -1.65 4.80
CA VAL A 35 8.11 -2.60 4.30
C VAL A 35 7.31 -1.98 3.15
N ALA A 36 6.86 -0.73 3.34
CA ALA A 36 6.11 -0.01 2.33
C ALA A 36 6.92 0.26 1.06
N THR A 37 8.16 0.73 1.20
CA THR A 37 9.06 0.96 0.06
C THR A 37 9.35 -0.31 -0.72
N PHE A 38 9.67 -1.42 -0.03
CA PHE A 38 9.93 -2.69 -0.71
C PHE A 38 8.71 -3.26 -1.42
N TYR A 39 7.53 -3.16 -0.80
CA TYR A 39 6.28 -3.61 -1.42
C TYR A 39 5.92 -2.77 -2.64
N SER A 40 6.03 -1.44 -2.55
CA SER A 40 5.79 -0.51 -3.66
C SER A 40 6.74 -0.80 -4.82
N MET A 41 8.04 -0.92 -4.54
CA MET A 41 9.05 -1.27 -5.55
C MET A 41 8.81 -2.65 -6.18
N ALA A 42 8.28 -3.62 -5.44
CA ALA A 42 7.95 -4.93 -6.00
C ALA A 42 6.82 -4.81 -7.03
N ARG A 43 5.78 -4.04 -6.70
CA ARG A 43 4.65 -3.75 -7.59
C ARG A 43 5.06 -3.01 -8.85
N ASP A 44 6.04 -2.11 -8.74
CA ASP A 44 6.68 -1.44 -9.89
C ASP A 44 7.64 -2.35 -10.69
N ARG A 45 7.72 -3.64 -10.34
CA ARG A 45 8.60 -4.66 -10.96
C ARG A 45 10.10 -4.34 -10.81
N GLU A 46 10.45 -3.52 -9.81
CA GLU A 46 11.81 -3.18 -9.43
C GLU A 46 12.40 -4.15 -8.40
N MET A 47 11.56 -4.96 -7.75
CA MET A 47 11.92 -6.04 -6.84
C MET A 47 11.26 -7.36 -7.26
N PRO A 48 11.69 -8.52 -6.72
CA PRO A 48 11.09 -9.81 -7.06
C PRO A 48 9.63 -9.88 -6.59
N SER A 49 8.73 -10.50 -7.38
CA SER A 49 7.30 -10.63 -7.05
C SER A 49 7.02 -11.37 -5.73
N ALA A 50 8.00 -12.09 -5.19
CA ALA A 50 7.91 -12.64 -3.84
C ALA A 50 7.71 -11.56 -2.75
N PHE A 51 8.18 -10.33 -2.98
CA PHE A 51 8.04 -9.20 -2.06
C PHE A 51 6.61 -8.60 -2.07
N GLU A 52 5.76 -8.96 -3.04
CA GLU A 52 4.35 -8.56 -3.08
C GLU A 52 3.46 -9.48 -2.22
N LYS A 53 3.95 -10.67 -1.84
CA LYS A 53 3.12 -11.68 -1.17
C LYS A 53 2.71 -11.20 0.21
N LEU A 54 1.40 -11.04 0.38
CA LEU A 54 0.76 -10.65 1.64
C LEU A 54 0.45 -11.89 2.49
N ASN A 55 0.58 -11.74 3.81
CA ASN A 55 0.06 -12.71 4.77
C ASN A 55 -1.48 -12.54 4.96
N THR A 56 -2.08 -13.39 5.78
CA THR A 56 -3.52 -13.35 6.12
C THR A 56 -3.98 -12.01 6.70
N TYR A 57 -3.06 -11.22 7.26
CA TYR A 57 -3.33 -9.92 7.86
C TYR A 57 -3.10 -8.74 6.90
N GLY A 58 -2.76 -9.00 5.62
CA GLY A 58 -2.54 -7.97 4.61
C GLY A 58 -1.16 -7.31 4.68
N VAL A 59 -0.20 -7.91 5.39
CA VAL A 59 1.17 -7.40 5.54
C VAL A 59 2.13 -8.16 4.61
N PRO A 60 2.99 -7.48 3.85
CA PRO A 60 4.05 -8.11 3.07
C PRO A 60 5.08 -8.80 3.98
N TRP A 61 5.01 -10.13 4.09
CA TRP A 61 5.78 -10.86 5.10
C TRP A 61 7.28 -10.91 4.80
N LEU A 62 7.65 -11.00 3.52
CA LEU A 62 9.07 -11.04 3.11
C LEU A 62 9.74 -9.67 3.28
N PRO A 63 9.13 -8.54 2.85
CA PRO A 63 9.60 -7.21 3.23
C PRO A 63 9.74 -7.02 4.74
N LEU A 64 8.77 -7.49 5.53
CA LEU A 64 8.83 -7.38 7.00
C LEU A 64 10.03 -8.13 7.59
N LEU A 65 10.26 -9.35 7.10
CA LEU A 65 11.40 -10.16 7.52
C LEU A 65 12.71 -9.44 7.19
N VAL A 66 12.86 -8.91 5.97
CA VAL A 66 14.07 -8.17 5.56
C VAL A 66 14.23 -6.87 6.38
N ALA A 67 13.17 -6.08 6.52
CA ALA A 67 13.17 -4.82 7.26
C ALA A 67 13.52 -4.99 8.74
N THR A 68 13.27 -6.17 9.31
CA THR A 68 13.59 -6.48 10.71
C THR A 68 14.95 -7.16 10.85
N SER A 69 15.27 -8.13 9.98
CA SER A 69 16.50 -8.92 10.08
C SER A 69 17.76 -8.14 9.68
N VAL A 70 17.70 -7.27 8.67
CA VAL A 70 18.87 -6.52 8.20
C VAL A 70 19.39 -5.56 9.29
N PRO A 71 18.56 -4.73 9.96
CA PRO A 71 19.04 -3.92 11.08
C PRO A 71 19.61 -4.75 12.23
N ILE A 72 19.01 -5.91 12.55
CA ILE A 72 19.54 -6.81 13.59
C ILE A 72 20.94 -7.33 13.20
N LEU A 73 21.13 -7.74 11.95
CA LEU A 73 22.44 -8.19 11.47
C LEU A 73 23.49 -7.08 11.54
N VAL A 74 23.11 -5.83 11.20
CA VAL A 74 24.01 -4.68 11.34
C VAL A 74 24.37 -4.43 12.81
N LEU A 75 23.41 -4.52 13.74
CA LEU A 75 23.66 -4.36 15.18
C LEU A 75 24.55 -5.46 15.77
N VAL A 76 24.46 -6.68 15.24
CA VAL A 76 25.32 -7.81 15.64
C VAL A 76 26.71 -7.69 15.03
N ALA A 77 26.84 -7.10 13.84
CA ALA A 77 28.14 -6.88 13.20
C ALA A 77 28.88 -5.69 13.82
N GLU A 78 28.16 -4.61 14.10
CA GLU A 78 28.74 -3.32 14.45
C GLU A 78 28.24 -2.86 15.83
N HIS A 79 29.17 -2.82 16.79
CA HIS A 79 28.85 -2.55 18.20
C HIS A 79 29.18 -1.11 18.62
N ASP A 80 29.87 -0.36 17.76
CA ASP A 80 30.26 1.02 18.03
C ASP A 80 29.21 2.00 17.48
N LEU A 81 28.63 2.79 18.39
CA LEU A 81 27.66 3.82 18.05
C LEU A 81 28.19 4.81 17.02
N GLN A 82 29.48 5.15 17.06
CA GLN A 82 30.08 6.09 16.11
C GLN A 82 30.14 5.51 14.70
N GLN A 83 30.39 4.21 14.57
CA GLN A 83 30.38 3.51 13.29
C GLN A 83 28.96 3.36 12.75
N LEU A 84 28.01 2.99 13.61
CA LEU A 84 26.58 2.98 13.28
C LEU A 84 26.09 4.34 12.76
N ALA A 85 26.48 5.42 13.43
CA ALA A 85 26.14 6.77 13.02
C ALA A 85 26.71 7.12 11.63
N ALA A 86 27.93 6.66 11.32
CA ALA A 86 28.53 6.85 10.00
C ALA A 86 27.79 6.07 8.90
N LEU A 87 27.36 4.82 9.17
CA LEU A 87 26.54 4.01 8.25
C LEU A 87 25.18 4.65 7.99
N TYR A 88 24.54 5.18 9.03
CA TYR A 88 23.29 5.92 8.89
C TYR A 88 23.48 7.22 8.08
N ALA A 89 24.52 8.00 8.41
CA ALA A 89 24.76 9.29 7.79
C ALA A 89 25.05 9.15 6.28
N ILE A 90 25.89 8.20 5.87
CA ILE A 90 26.18 7.98 4.44
C ILE A 90 24.91 7.57 3.68
N GLY A 91 24.06 6.72 4.27
CA GLY A 91 22.82 6.28 3.64
C GLY A 91 21.78 7.40 3.49
N VAL A 92 21.47 8.11 4.58
CA VAL A 92 20.44 9.16 4.58
C VAL A 92 20.87 10.36 3.76
N ILE A 93 22.11 10.84 3.94
CA ILE A 93 22.61 11.98 3.18
C ILE A 93 22.69 11.61 1.69
N GLY A 94 23.18 10.41 1.35
CA GLY A 94 23.23 9.95 -0.04
C GLY A 94 21.86 9.87 -0.70
N ALA A 95 20.84 9.36 0.00
CA ALA A 95 19.47 9.34 -0.52
C ALA A 95 18.93 10.77 -0.79
N ILE A 96 19.18 11.71 0.11
CA ILE A 96 18.78 13.12 -0.04
C ILE A 96 19.56 13.77 -1.19
N VAL A 97 20.86 13.50 -1.32
CA VAL A 97 21.71 14.02 -2.40
C VAL A 97 21.22 13.53 -3.76
N ILE A 98 20.90 12.23 -3.90
CA ILE A 98 20.36 11.68 -5.14
C ILE A 98 19.02 12.34 -5.48
N HIS A 99 18.13 12.48 -4.49
CA HIS A 99 16.80 13.07 -4.70
C HIS A 99 16.87 14.55 -5.09
N LEU A 100 17.59 15.37 -4.32
CA LEU A 100 17.76 16.80 -4.62
C LEU A 100 18.51 17.01 -5.93
N GLY A 101 19.56 16.22 -6.20
CA GLY A 101 20.31 16.28 -7.44
C GLY A 101 19.45 15.95 -8.66
N ALA A 102 18.64 14.89 -8.58
CA ALA A 102 17.69 14.52 -9.64
C ALA A 102 16.68 15.65 -9.88
N CYS A 103 16.02 16.16 -8.84
CA CYS A 103 15.03 17.22 -8.96
C CYS A 103 15.64 18.55 -9.45
N ALA A 104 16.85 18.89 -9.01
CA ALA A 104 17.54 20.12 -9.43
C ALA A 104 17.95 20.08 -10.91
N THR A 105 18.31 18.90 -11.43
CA THR A 105 18.76 18.70 -12.81
C THR A 105 17.64 18.36 -13.80
N ASP A 106 16.50 17.86 -13.31
CA ASP A 106 15.35 17.53 -14.15
C ASP A 106 14.67 18.79 -14.71
N ARG A 107 14.77 18.98 -16.02
CA ARG A 107 14.19 20.12 -16.74
C ARG A 107 12.69 19.96 -17.02
N SER A 108 12.14 18.77 -16.86
CA SER A 108 10.70 18.51 -17.05
C SER A 108 9.86 19.05 -15.88
N LEU A 109 10.47 19.21 -14.71
CA LEU A 109 9.81 19.75 -13.52
C LEU A 109 9.52 21.25 -13.65
N LYS A 110 8.24 21.61 -13.56
CA LYS A 110 7.74 22.99 -13.55
C LYS A 110 7.91 23.60 -12.15
N ILE A 111 9.15 23.96 -11.80
CA ILE A 111 9.51 24.61 -10.52
C ILE A 111 10.09 26.01 -10.76
N LEU A 112 9.95 26.90 -9.77
CA LEU A 112 10.47 28.26 -9.86
C LEU A 112 12.00 28.24 -9.86
N ARG A 113 12.62 29.23 -10.52
CA ARG A 113 14.09 29.28 -10.64
C ARG A 113 14.78 29.37 -9.27
N HIS A 114 14.21 30.09 -8.31
CA HIS A 114 14.80 30.21 -6.98
C HIS A 114 14.71 28.90 -6.19
N GLU A 115 13.59 28.17 -6.28
CA GLU A 115 13.44 26.83 -5.66
C GLU A 115 14.50 25.87 -6.22
N ARG A 116 14.70 25.89 -7.54
CA ARG A 116 15.73 25.08 -8.20
C ARG A 116 17.14 25.45 -7.76
N ILE A 117 17.44 26.75 -7.61
CA ILE A 117 18.75 27.21 -7.13
C ILE A 117 18.96 26.78 -5.68
N ILE A 118 17.95 26.92 -4.81
CA ILE A 118 18.03 26.50 -3.40
C ILE A 118 18.26 24.99 -3.32
N MET A 119 17.49 24.19 -4.06
CA MET A 119 17.69 22.74 -4.13
C MET A 119 19.09 22.38 -4.64
N GLY A 120 19.57 23.04 -5.69
CA GLY A 120 20.90 22.83 -6.24
C GLY A 120 22.02 23.20 -5.26
N ALA A 121 21.87 24.31 -4.53
CA ALA A 121 22.83 24.72 -3.50
C ALA A 121 22.87 23.71 -2.34
N THR A 122 21.69 23.27 -1.85
CA THR A 122 21.59 22.24 -0.81
C THR A 122 22.19 20.91 -1.29
N PHE A 123 21.95 20.51 -2.54
CA PHE A 123 22.58 19.35 -3.15
C PHE A 123 24.11 19.44 -3.09
N VAL A 124 24.70 20.58 -3.49
CA VAL A 124 26.17 20.76 -3.46
C VAL A 124 26.72 20.64 -2.04
N VAL A 125 26.09 21.29 -1.06
CA VAL A 125 26.52 21.23 0.34
C VAL A 125 26.47 19.79 0.86
N LEU A 126 25.35 19.09 0.65
CA LEU A 126 25.19 17.72 1.11
C LEU A 126 26.11 16.74 0.37
N ALA A 127 26.37 16.94 -0.92
CA ALA A 127 27.32 16.12 -1.68
C ALA A 127 28.76 16.27 -1.17
N VAL A 128 29.17 17.48 -0.75
CA VAL A 128 30.48 17.70 -0.10
C VAL A 128 30.54 16.98 1.24
N VAL A 129 29.47 17.04 2.04
CA VAL A 129 29.39 16.30 3.32
C VAL A 129 29.45 14.79 3.07
N GLU A 130 28.71 14.28 2.10
CA GLU A 130 28.72 12.86 1.73
C GLU A 130 30.11 12.40 1.27
N LEU A 131 30.79 13.20 0.44
CA LEU A 131 32.15 12.90 -0.02
C LEU A 131 33.15 12.90 1.15
N THR A 132 32.98 13.80 2.11
CA THR A 132 33.80 13.85 3.32
C THR A 132 33.61 12.60 4.16
N ILE A 133 32.36 12.17 4.40
CA ILE A 133 32.05 10.92 5.12
C ILE A 133 32.61 9.71 4.37
N ALA A 134 32.43 9.64 3.05
CA ALA A 134 32.93 8.56 2.22
C ALA A 134 34.46 8.44 2.27
N TYR A 135 35.16 9.58 2.38
CA TYR A 135 36.61 9.62 2.51
C TYR A 135 37.08 9.22 3.92
N GLU A 136 36.52 9.81 4.97
CA GLU A 136 36.96 9.56 6.36
C GLU A 136 36.54 8.19 6.90
N LYS A 137 35.37 7.68 6.49
CA LYS A 137 34.76 6.47 7.03
C LYS A 137 34.65 5.40 5.96
N ARG A 138 35.81 4.84 5.59
CA ARG A 138 35.91 3.82 4.52
C ARG A 138 34.99 2.61 4.75
N ASN A 139 34.78 2.19 5.99
CA ASN A 139 33.85 1.11 6.34
C ASN A 139 32.41 1.44 5.92
N ALA A 140 31.96 2.66 6.19
CA ALA A 140 30.63 3.13 5.79
C ALA A 140 30.48 3.19 4.27
N LEU A 141 31.54 3.62 3.55
CA LEU A 141 31.56 3.60 2.09
C LEU A 141 31.44 2.18 1.51
N ILE A 142 32.25 1.24 2.01
CA ILE A 142 32.20 -0.16 1.56
C ILE A 142 30.81 -0.75 1.81
N PHE A 143 30.24 -0.49 2.99
CA PHE A 143 28.89 -0.89 3.33
C PHE A 143 27.86 -0.32 2.35
N ALA A 144 27.85 1.00 2.13
CA ALA A 144 26.91 1.66 1.21
C ALA A 144 27.05 1.13 -0.22
N CYS A 145 28.27 0.99 -0.73
CA CYS A 145 28.52 0.40 -2.05
C CYS A 145 28.03 -1.04 -2.15
N SER A 146 28.20 -1.85 -1.11
CA SER A 146 27.72 -3.23 -1.09
C SER A 146 26.19 -3.32 -1.14
N VAL A 147 25.49 -2.49 -0.35
CA VAL A 147 24.02 -2.43 -0.33
C VAL A 147 23.49 -1.97 -1.68
N LEU A 148 24.10 -0.93 -2.29
CA LEU A 148 23.74 -0.45 -3.62
C LEU A 148 23.99 -1.52 -4.69
N ALA A 149 25.13 -2.21 -4.65
CA ALA A 149 25.45 -3.27 -5.60
C ALA A 149 24.44 -4.42 -5.50
N VAL A 150 24.13 -4.88 -4.28
CA VAL A 150 23.10 -5.91 -4.06
C VAL A 150 21.75 -5.44 -4.56
N GLY A 151 21.32 -4.21 -4.23
CA GLY A 151 20.05 -3.64 -4.69
C GLY A 151 19.96 -3.57 -6.22
N MET A 152 21.02 -3.12 -6.89
CA MET A 152 21.08 -3.06 -8.35
C MET A 152 21.09 -4.44 -9.01
N ILE A 153 21.75 -5.44 -8.42
CA ILE A 153 21.71 -6.83 -8.89
C ILE A 153 20.28 -7.37 -8.76
N VAL A 154 19.64 -7.20 -7.60
CA VAL A 154 18.26 -7.65 -7.38
C VAL A 154 17.31 -6.96 -8.37
N ARG A 155 17.44 -5.64 -8.57
CA ARG A 155 16.64 -4.87 -9.53
C ARG A 155 16.80 -5.38 -10.96
N THR A 156 18.04 -5.57 -11.42
CA THR A 156 18.31 -6.05 -12.79
C THR A 156 17.78 -7.47 -13.01
N LEU A 157 17.93 -8.37 -12.04
CA LEU A 157 17.37 -9.73 -12.10
C LEU A 157 15.83 -9.73 -12.08
N SER A 158 15.22 -8.84 -11.30
CA SER A 158 13.76 -8.72 -11.20
C SER A 158 13.15 -8.20 -12.50
N ARG A 159 13.71 -7.13 -13.08
CA ARG A 159 13.30 -6.60 -14.39
C ARG A 159 13.44 -7.63 -15.51
N ARG A 160 14.51 -8.43 -15.51
CA ARG A 160 14.70 -9.51 -16.49
C ARG A 160 13.64 -10.61 -16.37
N GLN A 161 13.23 -10.96 -15.15
CA GLN A 161 12.16 -11.94 -14.93
C GLN A 161 10.79 -11.38 -15.34
N ALA A 162 10.49 -10.13 -14.97
CA ALA A 162 9.27 -9.46 -15.36
C ALA A 162 9.12 -9.32 -16.89
N ALA A 163 10.22 -9.05 -17.60
CA ALA A 163 10.24 -9.00 -19.06
C ALA A 163 9.96 -10.37 -19.71
N LYS A 164 10.34 -11.49 -19.07
CA LYS A 164 10.02 -12.85 -19.56
C LYS A 164 8.55 -13.21 -19.34
N ILE A 165 7.97 -12.77 -18.22
CA ILE A 165 6.54 -13.00 -17.89
C ILE A 165 5.64 -12.13 -18.78
N THR A 166 6.09 -10.93 -19.12
CA THR A 166 5.40 -9.99 -20.03
C THR A 166 5.66 -10.35 -21.50
N THR A 167 5.61 -11.65 -21.85
CA THR A 167 5.34 -12.01 -23.25
C THR A 167 3.84 -11.85 -23.40
N PRO A 168 3.35 -10.85 -24.14
CA PRO A 168 1.92 -10.61 -24.23
C PRO A 168 1.31 -11.79 -24.98
N THR A 169 0.67 -12.71 -24.26
CA THR A 169 -0.50 -13.36 -24.85
C THR A 169 -1.46 -12.21 -25.08
N THR A 170 -1.54 -11.75 -26.33
CA THR A 170 -2.60 -10.86 -26.79
C THR A 170 -3.92 -11.61 -26.54
N ILE A 171 -4.41 -11.56 -25.32
CA ILE A 171 -5.84 -11.67 -25.08
C ILE A 171 -6.35 -10.35 -25.63
N GLU A 172 -6.82 -10.41 -26.87
CA GLU A 172 -7.61 -9.35 -27.48
C GLU A 172 -8.59 -8.89 -26.40
N ALA A 173 -8.39 -7.67 -25.88
CA ALA A 173 -9.34 -7.08 -24.96
C ALA A 173 -10.70 -7.21 -25.65
N PRO A 174 -11.72 -7.85 -25.03
CA PRO A 174 -13.03 -7.92 -25.63
C PRO A 174 -13.36 -6.50 -26.06
N ARG A 175 -13.62 -6.28 -27.36
CA ARG A 175 -14.06 -4.97 -27.83
C ARG A 175 -15.35 -4.68 -27.10
N VAL A 176 -15.25 -3.92 -26.02
CA VAL A 176 -16.40 -3.46 -25.27
C VAL A 176 -17.11 -2.50 -26.19
N ASP A 177 -18.22 -2.95 -26.76
CA ASP A 177 -19.03 -2.12 -27.61
C ASP A 177 -19.66 -1.03 -26.75
N ILE A 178 -19.10 0.18 -26.87
CA ILE A 178 -19.54 1.37 -26.14
C ILE A 178 -21.04 1.61 -26.38
N GLN A 179 -21.59 1.21 -27.53
CA GLN A 179 -23.03 1.33 -27.80
C GLN A 179 -23.87 0.37 -26.95
N THR A 180 -23.33 -0.79 -26.58
CA THR A 180 -23.99 -1.76 -25.70
C THR A 180 -23.98 -1.27 -24.24
N LEU A 181 -22.85 -0.73 -23.77
CA LEU A 181 -22.77 -0.08 -22.45
C LEU A 181 -23.69 1.14 -22.35
N LEU A 182 -23.70 2.00 -23.37
CA LEU A 182 -24.59 3.17 -23.39
C LEU A 182 -26.07 2.79 -23.45
N ARG A 183 -26.42 1.66 -24.08
CA ARG A 183 -27.79 1.12 -24.07
C ARG A 183 -28.19 0.52 -22.71
N GLN A 184 -27.26 -0.12 -22.00
CA GLN A 184 -27.48 -0.59 -20.63
C GLN A 184 -27.66 0.58 -19.65
N MET A 185 -26.87 1.65 -19.81
CA MET A 185 -26.98 2.88 -19.02
C MET A 185 -28.24 3.71 -19.36
N ALA A 186 -28.88 3.48 -20.51
CA ALA A 186 -30.05 4.23 -20.97
C ALA A 186 -31.40 3.68 -20.46
N GLN A 187 -31.41 2.51 -19.80
CA GLN A 187 -32.60 2.04 -19.08
C GLN A 187 -32.48 2.47 -17.61
N PRO A 188 -33.52 3.07 -17.00
CA PRO A 188 -33.53 3.39 -15.57
C PRO A 188 -33.73 2.10 -14.79
N THR A 189 -32.68 1.29 -14.78
CA THR A 189 -32.58 0.04 -14.07
C THR A 189 -31.99 0.38 -12.72
N ALA A 190 -32.70 0.07 -11.63
CA ALA A 190 -32.17 0.36 -10.28
C ALA A 190 -30.74 -0.19 -10.16
N ALA A 191 -29.85 0.56 -9.54
CA ALA A 191 -28.44 0.19 -9.39
C ALA A 191 -28.19 -0.31 -7.97
N MET A 192 -27.57 -1.48 -7.83
CA MET A 192 -27.27 -2.10 -6.55
C MET A 192 -25.77 -2.36 -6.44
N LEU A 193 -25.17 -2.07 -5.29
CA LEU A 193 -23.79 -2.41 -4.97
C LEU A 193 -23.77 -3.47 -3.88
N VAL A 194 -23.01 -4.55 -4.07
CA VAL A 194 -22.69 -5.51 -3.01
C VAL A 194 -21.20 -5.51 -2.74
N ALA A 195 -20.80 -5.27 -1.49
CA ALA A 195 -19.40 -5.37 -1.07
C ALA A 195 -19.11 -6.75 -0.48
N VAL A 196 -18.23 -7.51 -1.11
CA VAL A 196 -17.89 -8.88 -0.72
C VAL A 196 -16.39 -9.06 -0.52
N ARG A 197 -16.01 -9.94 0.42
CA ARG A 197 -14.61 -10.37 0.65
C ARG A 197 -14.31 -11.79 0.16
N GLY A 198 -15.31 -12.46 -0.40
CA GLY A 198 -15.27 -13.86 -0.80
C GLY A 198 -16.63 -14.29 -1.35
N VAL A 199 -16.75 -15.57 -1.71
CA VAL A 199 -18.05 -16.17 -2.05
C VAL A 199 -18.83 -16.37 -0.76
N THR A 200 -19.85 -15.53 -0.53
CA THR A 200 -20.70 -15.53 0.68
C THR A 200 -22.17 -15.65 0.31
N ASP A 201 -23.03 -15.96 1.29
CA ASP A 201 -24.49 -15.96 1.09
C ASP A 201 -25.02 -14.57 0.74
N THR A 202 -24.36 -13.50 1.21
CA THR A 202 -24.63 -12.11 0.79
C THR A 202 -24.51 -11.94 -0.72
N LEU A 203 -23.54 -12.58 -1.38
CA LEU A 203 -23.42 -12.51 -2.84
C LEU A 203 -24.63 -13.14 -3.52
N ARG A 204 -25.10 -14.29 -3.01
CA ARG A 204 -26.28 -14.99 -3.54
C ARG A 204 -27.55 -14.16 -3.36
N PHE A 205 -27.75 -13.65 -2.15
CA PHE A 205 -28.85 -12.76 -1.81
C PHE A 205 -28.87 -11.51 -2.71
N ALA A 206 -27.71 -10.88 -2.93
CA ALA A 206 -27.61 -9.71 -3.80
C ALA A 206 -27.98 -10.02 -5.25
N ILE A 207 -27.60 -11.19 -5.77
CA ILE A 207 -27.98 -11.65 -7.12
C ILE A 207 -29.49 -11.89 -7.21
N GLU A 208 -30.10 -12.51 -6.20
CA GLU A 208 -31.55 -12.73 -6.15
C GLU A 208 -32.34 -11.41 -6.06
N GLU A 209 -31.92 -10.49 -5.20
CA GLU A 209 -32.52 -9.15 -5.10
C GLU A 209 -32.39 -8.37 -6.41
N ALA A 210 -31.23 -8.42 -7.05
CA ALA A 210 -31.03 -7.78 -8.34
C ALA A 210 -31.93 -8.40 -9.41
N ARG A 211 -32.10 -9.72 -9.43
CA ARG A 211 -33.03 -10.41 -10.33
C ARG A 211 -34.48 -9.99 -10.11
N LEU A 212 -34.93 -9.92 -8.85
CA LEU A 212 -36.29 -9.54 -8.49
C LEU A 212 -36.63 -8.10 -8.89
N ARG A 213 -35.65 -7.20 -8.76
CA ARG A 213 -35.80 -5.77 -9.08
C ARG A 213 -35.49 -5.45 -10.54
N GLY A 214 -34.99 -6.44 -11.28
CA GLY A 214 -34.42 -6.25 -12.60
C GLY A 214 -33.22 -5.30 -12.60
N ALA A 215 -32.52 -5.15 -11.47
CA ALA A 215 -31.46 -4.17 -11.21
C ALA A 215 -30.09 -4.57 -11.78
N THR A 216 -29.24 -3.58 -12.09
CA THR A 216 -27.81 -3.81 -12.35
C THR A 216 -27.08 -4.00 -11.03
N LEU A 217 -26.29 -5.08 -10.92
CA LEU A 217 -25.55 -5.43 -9.71
C LEU A 217 -24.05 -5.19 -9.89
N TYR A 218 -23.54 -4.20 -9.18
CA TYR A 218 -22.11 -3.99 -8.98
C TYR A 218 -21.59 -4.91 -7.87
N VAL A 219 -20.61 -5.75 -8.18
CA VAL A 219 -19.98 -6.66 -7.21
C VAL A 219 -18.60 -6.12 -6.88
N LEU A 220 -18.49 -5.42 -5.74
CA LEU A 220 -17.26 -4.79 -5.29
C LEU A 220 -16.45 -5.72 -4.39
N PHE A 221 -15.22 -5.99 -4.81
CA PHE A 221 -14.20 -6.60 -3.98
C PHE A 221 -13.14 -5.56 -3.64
N VAL A 222 -12.98 -5.29 -2.34
CA VAL A 222 -11.90 -4.44 -1.83
C VAL A 222 -10.80 -5.31 -1.24
N ARG A 223 -9.63 -5.30 -1.90
CA ARG A 223 -8.43 -5.92 -1.38
C ARG A 223 -7.79 -5.01 -0.33
N GLU A 224 -7.87 -5.41 0.93
CA GLU A 224 -7.20 -4.71 2.02
C GLU A 224 -5.67 -4.91 1.95
N ILE A 225 -4.92 -3.83 1.80
CA ILE A 225 -3.45 -3.82 1.91
C ILE A 225 -3.06 -2.94 3.09
N ALA A 226 -2.22 -3.44 4.00
CA ALA A 226 -1.79 -2.68 5.18
C ALA A 226 -0.61 -1.72 4.88
N VAL A 227 -0.50 -1.26 3.63
CA VAL A 227 0.63 -0.46 3.14
C VAL A 227 0.09 0.78 2.44
N GLN A 228 0.54 1.96 2.87
CA GLN A 228 0.19 3.22 2.23
C GLN A 228 0.87 3.33 0.84
N GLY A 229 0.08 3.49 -0.21
CA GLY A 229 0.58 3.71 -1.58
C GLY A 229 -0.50 3.51 -2.66
N THR A 230 -0.31 4.13 -3.83
CA THR A 230 -1.18 3.98 -5.01
C THR A 230 -0.91 2.63 -5.68
N ALA A 231 -1.49 1.59 -5.11
CA ALA A 231 -1.41 0.24 -5.63
C ALA A 231 -2.20 0.14 -6.96
N GLU A 232 -1.52 0.09 -8.13
CA GLU A 232 -2.20 -0.17 -9.42
C GLU A 232 -2.91 -1.52 -9.37
N ALA A 233 -4.24 -1.50 -9.42
CA ALA A 233 -5.10 -2.63 -9.12
C ALA A 233 -5.05 -3.70 -10.22
N ASN A 234 -4.21 -4.73 -10.07
CA ASN A 234 -4.14 -5.82 -11.05
C ASN A 234 -5.16 -6.92 -10.73
N ALA A 235 -6.42 -6.69 -11.12
CA ALA A 235 -7.54 -7.60 -10.88
C ALA A 235 -7.32 -9.03 -11.44
N ALA A 236 -6.51 -9.17 -12.49
CA ALA A 236 -6.26 -10.44 -13.17
C ALA A 236 -5.47 -11.45 -12.34
N GLU A 237 -4.72 -11.00 -11.32
CA GLU A 237 -3.83 -11.83 -10.51
C GLU A 237 -4.43 -12.24 -9.15
N ASP A 238 -5.56 -11.65 -8.74
CA ASP A 238 -6.20 -11.99 -7.47
C ASP A 238 -7.12 -13.22 -7.62
N ALA A 239 -6.68 -14.37 -7.09
CA ALA A 239 -7.43 -15.63 -7.13
C ALA A 239 -8.79 -15.56 -6.42
N THR A 240 -8.89 -14.78 -5.33
CA THR A 240 -10.14 -14.61 -4.59
C THR A 240 -11.13 -13.81 -5.43
N TYR A 241 -10.68 -12.71 -6.04
CA TYR A 241 -11.51 -11.92 -6.95
C TYR A 241 -12.00 -12.76 -8.13
N ARG A 242 -11.12 -13.53 -8.78
CA ARG A 242 -11.52 -14.43 -9.89
C ARG A 242 -12.60 -15.42 -9.47
N THR A 243 -12.44 -16.04 -8.31
CA THR A 243 -13.44 -16.97 -7.76
C THR A 243 -14.80 -16.28 -7.53
N ILE A 244 -14.80 -15.04 -7.02
CA ILE A 244 -16.01 -14.25 -6.84
C ILE A 244 -16.67 -13.94 -8.19
N VAL A 245 -15.89 -13.46 -9.17
CA VAL A 245 -16.41 -13.10 -10.50
C VAL A 245 -16.99 -14.32 -11.22
N ASP A 246 -16.28 -15.46 -11.20
CA ASP A 246 -16.73 -16.69 -11.83
C ASP A 246 -18.02 -17.19 -11.16
N THR A 247 -18.09 -17.14 -9.83
CA THR A 247 -19.29 -17.54 -9.08
C THR A 247 -20.47 -16.59 -9.34
N ALA A 248 -20.23 -15.28 -9.37
CA ALA A 248 -21.25 -14.28 -9.63
C ALA A 248 -21.85 -14.47 -11.03
N ARG A 249 -21.01 -14.71 -12.04
CA ARG A 249 -21.47 -15.01 -13.41
C ARG A 249 -22.27 -16.30 -13.51
N GLN A 250 -21.85 -17.36 -12.81
CA GLN A 250 -22.57 -18.64 -12.80
C GLN A 250 -23.94 -18.55 -12.14
N LEU A 251 -24.05 -17.84 -11.02
CA LEU A 251 -25.31 -17.73 -10.26
C LEU A 251 -26.25 -16.66 -10.82
N GLY A 252 -25.69 -15.65 -11.48
CA GLY A 252 -26.38 -14.47 -11.96
C GLY A 252 -26.86 -14.54 -13.40
N GLU A 253 -27.14 -15.74 -13.94
CA GLU A 253 -27.83 -15.83 -15.24
C GLU A 253 -29.10 -14.97 -15.22
N GLY A 254 -29.23 -14.07 -16.21
CA GLY A 254 -30.33 -13.12 -16.33
C GLY A 254 -30.21 -11.83 -15.49
N VAL A 255 -29.08 -11.59 -14.81
CA VAL A 255 -28.79 -10.36 -14.08
C VAL A 255 -27.60 -9.64 -14.72
N ASP A 256 -27.68 -8.32 -14.86
CA ASP A 256 -26.57 -7.50 -15.34
C ASP A 256 -25.56 -7.29 -14.21
N ILE A 257 -24.44 -8.03 -14.24
CA ILE A 257 -23.43 -8.02 -13.19
C ILE A 257 -22.15 -7.36 -13.66
N ILE A 258 -21.74 -6.31 -12.95
CA ILE A 258 -20.51 -5.55 -13.21
C ILE A 258 -19.53 -5.78 -12.04
N PRO A 259 -18.47 -6.57 -12.21
CA PRO A 259 -17.51 -6.82 -11.15
C PRO A 259 -16.51 -5.66 -11.03
N LEU A 260 -16.25 -5.21 -9.80
CA LEU A 260 -15.34 -4.12 -9.48
C LEU A 260 -14.23 -4.61 -8.55
N TYR A 261 -12.99 -4.19 -8.81
CA TYR A 261 -11.82 -4.57 -8.02
C TYR A 261 -11.08 -3.31 -7.57
N CYS A 262 -11.04 -3.11 -6.26
CA CYS A 262 -10.37 -1.97 -5.64
C CYS A 262 -9.32 -2.45 -4.64
N VAL A 263 -8.26 -1.67 -4.47
CA VAL A 263 -7.20 -1.94 -3.49
C VAL A 263 -7.11 -0.74 -2.57
N SER A 264 -7.24 -0.96 -1.26
CA SER A 264 -7.24 0.12 -0.26
C SER A 264 -6.78 -0.37 1.09
N ASP A 265 -6.24 0.52 1.92
CA ASP A 265 -6.00 0.29 3.35
C ASP A 265 -7.23 0.60 4.22
N ASP A 266 -8.23 1.28 3.64
CA ASP A 266 -9.51 1.64 4.25
C ASP A 266 -10.70 1.18 3.39
N ALA A 267 -11.23 0.01 3.70
CA ALA A 267 -12.34 -0.59 2.95
C ALA A 267 -13.68 0.15 3.11
N PRO A 268 -14.11 0.60 4.31
CA PRO A 268 -15.31 1.42 4.48
C PRO A 268 -15.37 2.63 3.56
N SER A 269 -14.32 3.45 3.52
CA SER A 269 -14.29 4.66 2.70
C SER A 269 -14.37 4.33 1.21
N MET A 270 -13.64 3.31 0.73
CA MET A 270 -13.78 2.87 -0.67
C MET A 270 -15.20 2.39 -1.01
N ILE A 271 -15.86 1.68 -0.10
CA ILE A 271 -17.24 1.22 -0.34
C ILE A 271 -18.18 2.43 -0.47
N LEU A 272 -18.00 3.45 0.37
CA LEU A 272 -18.79 4.68 0.33
C LEU A 272 -18.54 5.48 -0.95
N ASP A 273 -17.27 5.63 -1.34
CA ASP A 273 -16.86 6.35 -2.54
C ASP A 273 -17.41 5.68 -3.81
N GLU A 274 -17.29 4.35 -3.91
CA GLU A 274 -17.83 3.60 -5.05
C GLU A 274 -19.37 3.64 -5.08
N ALA A 275 -20.03 3.54 -3.92
CA ALA A 275 -21.49 3.66 -3.83
C ALA A 275 -21.98 5.03 -4.34
N ALA A 276 -21.31 6.10 -3.93
CA ALA A 276 -21.63 7.46 -4.37
C ALA A 276 -21.28 7.69 -5.85
N THR A 277 -20.11 7.22 -6.29
CA THR A 277 -19.62 7.41 -7.67
C THR A 277 -20.50 6.70 -8.69
N LEU A 278 -20.98 5.50 -8.36
CA LEU A 278 -21.85 4.71 -9.22
C LEU A 278 -23.33 5.12 -9.13
N GLY A 279 -23.68 5.96 -8.16
CA GLY A 279 -25.06 6.42 -7.95
C GLY A 279 -26.03 5.28 -7.65
N VAL A 280 -25.64 4.35 -6.77
CA VAL A 280 -26.47 3.17 -6.48
C VAL A 280 -27.65 3.50 -5.56
N ASP A 281 -28.80 2.87 -5.81
CA ASP A 281 -30.00 3.00 -4.98
C ASP A 281 -29.92 2.15 -3.71
N TYR A 282 -29.20 1.02 -3.78
CA TYR A 282 -29.05 0.06 -2.71
C TYR A 282 -27.60 -0.34 -2.50
N LEU A 283 -27.18 -0.35 -1.24
CA LEU A 283 -25.90 -0.92 -0.82
C LEU A 283 -26.15 -2.16 0.03
N ILE A 284 -25.65 -3.31 -0.40
CA ILE A 284 -25.77 -4.58 0.31
C ILE A 284 -24.43 -4.90 0.98
N LEU A 285 -24.47 -5.10 2.30
CA LEU A 285 -23.33 -5.56 3.10
C LEU A 285 -23.62 -6.90 3.76
N GLY A 286 -22.59 -7.74 3.83
CA GLY A 286 -22.65 -9.00 4.55
C GLY A 286 -22.47 -8.81 6.06
N GLY A 287 -23.27 -9.50 6.87
CA GLY A 287 -23.04 -9.67 8.30
C GLY A 287 -21.69 -10.36 8.52
N SER A 288 -20.76 -9.67 9.19
CA SER A 288 -19.40 -10.19 9.39
C SER A 288 -19.39 -11.39 10.36
N SER A 289 -19.02 -12.58 9.88
CA SER A 289 -18.79 -13.78 10.71
C SER A 289 -17.38 -13.85 11.34
N ARG A 290 -16.81 -12.71 11.79
CA ARG A 290 -15.51 -12.71 12.51
C ARG A 290 -15.68 -12.58 14.03
N ASN A 291 -14.79 -13.24 14.77
CA ASN A 291 -14.68 -13.22 16.24
C ASN A 291 -14.86 -11.82 16.84
N ARG A 292 -15.76 -11.70 17.83
CA ARG A 292 -16.19 -10.46 18.53
C ARG A 292 -15.05 -9.56 19.03
N LEU A 293 -13.86 -10.12 19.25
CA LEU A 293 -12.69 -9.39 19.74
C LEU A 293 -12.04 -8.47 18.70
N VAL A 294 -12.13 -8.81 17.40
CA VAL A 294 -11.57 -8.00 16.30
C VAL A 294 -12.47 -6.80 15.97
N HIS A 295 -13.79 -6.93 16.17
CA HIS A 295 -14.77 -5.85 16.02
C HIS A 295 -14.55 -4.70 17.01
N LEU A 296 -14.05 -5.00 18.21
CA LEU A 296 -13.75 -4.00 19.24
C LEU A 296 -12.50 -3.16 18.92
N LEU A 297 -11.60 -3.65 18.07
CA LEU A 297 -10.29 -3.03 17.81
C LEU A 297 -10.21 -2.25 16.48
N ARG A 298 -10.98 -2.63 15.45
CA ARG A 298 -10.92 -1.99 14.12
C ARG A 298 -12.21 -1.26 13.71
N GLY A 299 -13.26 -1.29 14.54
CA GLY A 299 -14.59 -0.84 14.13
C GLY A 299 -15.26 -1.83 13.17
N SER A 300 -16.59 -1.76 13.09
CA SER A 300 -17.35 -2.58 12.14
C SER A 300 -17.48 -1.82 10.82
N VAL A 301 -17.08 -2.42 9.69
CA VAL A 301 -17.32 -1.85 8.34
C VAL A 301 -18.77 -1.46 8.17
N ILE A 302 -19.70 -2.26 8.72
CA ILE A 302 -21.14 -1.97 8.69
C ILE A 302 -21.45 -0.68 9.46
N GLN A 303 -20.85 -0.47 10.63
CA GLN A 303 -21.09 0.74 11.43
C GLN A 303 -20.54 1.98 10.74
N GLU A 304 -19.32 1.91 10.20
CA GLU A 304 -18.67 3.05 9.54
C GLU A 304 -19.41 3.41 8.25
N VAL A 305 -19.80 2.41 7.45
CA VAL A 305 -20.63 2.63 6.26
C VAL A 305 -22.01 3.17 6.65
N ALA A 306 -22.72 2.55 7.59
CA ALA A 306 -24.06 3.00 7.99
C ALA A 306 -24.09 4.43 8.54
N LYS A 307 -23.00 4.88 9.17
CA LYS A 307 -22.89 6.23 9.73
C LYS A 307 -22.69 7.30 8.66
N ASN A 308 -21.95 6.96 7.60
CA ASN A 308 -21.48 7.93 6.59
C ASN A 308 -22.17 7.75 5.22
N LEU A 309 -23.04 6.75 5.06
CA LEU A 309 -23.78 6.52 3.83
C LEU A 309 -24.77 7.68 3.58
N PRO A 310 -24.84 8.24 2.35
CA PRO A 310 -25.84 9.24 2.00
C PRO A 310 -27.27 8.75 2.24
N GLU A 311 -28.17 9.61 2.71
CA GLU A 311 -29.57 9.27 3.02
C GLU A 311 -30.36 8.74 1.81
N GLU A 312 -29.88 9.05 0.60
CA GLU A 312 -30.45 8.64 -0.67
C GLU A 312 -30.23 7.15 -0.97
N ILE A 313 -29.16 6.55 -0.42
CA ILE A 313 -28.78 5.16 -0.66
C ILE A 313 -29.32 4.27 0.45
N ARG A 314 -30.11 3.24 0.09
CA ARG A 314 -30.68 2.31 1.07
C ARG A 314 -29.69 1.20 1.41
N LEU A 315 -29.27 1.16 2.68
CA LEU A 315 -28.42 0.09 3.20
C LEU A 315 -29.24 -1.18 3.50
N ILE A 316 -28.82 -2.32 2.96
CA ILE A 316 -29.34 -3.65 3.27
C ILE A 316 -28.21 -4.46 3.91
N ILE A 317 -28.47 -5.00 5.10
CA ILE A 317 -27.51 -5.87 5.80
C ILE A 317 -28.06 -7.29 5.75
N HIS A 318 -27.28 -8.20 5.18
CA HIS A 318 -27.64 -9.61 5.05
C HIS A 318 -26.61 -10.48 5.79
N GLY A 319 -27.04 -11.17 6.85
CA GLY A 319 -26.19 -11.99 7.69
C GLY A 319 -26.97 -13.03 8.48
#